data_AF-A0A956PH81-F1
#
_entry.id   AF-A0A956PH81-F1
#
_cell.length_a   1.000
_cell.length_b   1.000
_cell.length_c   1.000
_cell.angle_alpha   90.00
_cell.angle_beta   90.00
_cell.angle_gamma   90.00
#
_symmetry.space_group_name_H-M   'P 1'
#
loop_
_entity.id
_entity.type
_entity.pdbx_description
1 polymer ?
#
loop_
_entity_poly.entity_id
_entity_poly.type
_entity_poly.pdbx_seq_one_letter_code
_entity_poly.pdbx_strand_id
1 'polypeptide(L)'
;MHFRLTQKLAKKIKETGTLPALEAHQNPLADWTANLFTADRTQYVILCNTATMYTCLFYGAGVNNDDKFIKAALQAIRDAMEDEGLEQLYLDKIVPATGSIRFGKSLNRSVTGSVTEQINAAKARLEDPTQAPYQVAEMLNRNLLSYLGEKKGDYGEPKEAFHALCQRVSPPQVFEGELPPNVLKFEKPRPPEDGRSREEKLWQKLAKTFDLTERMVRGDRLPVDFYPEHAIALFQEPLSTYERSELLFLLHVWNRYDFPFELSEVAGWSDESLHAFGRWVTGQTLKDPCRYF
;
A
#
# COMPACT_ATOMS: atom_id res chain seq x y z
N MET A 1 -18.27 2.84 -5.08
CA MET A 1 -17.24 3.43 -4.20
C MET A 1 -17.12 4.90 -4.51
N HIS A 2 -17.08 5.75 -3.49
CA HIS A 2 -16.90 7.19 -3.63
C HIS A 2 -15.49 7.60 -3.19
N PHE A 3 -14.79 8.33 -4.07
CA PHE A 3 -13.58 9.06 -3.72
C PHE A 3 -13.87 10.56 -3.76
N ARG A 4 -13.77 11.22 -2.61
CA ARG A 4 -13.99 12.65 -2.45
C ARG A 4 -12.65 13.38 -2.54
N LEU A 5 -12.41 14.06 -3.64
CA LEU A 5 -11.12 14.62 -3.97
C LEU A 5 -11.07 16.12 -3.64
N THR A 6 -9.89 16.60 -3.29
CA THR A 6 -9.60 18.03 -3.42
C THR A 6 -9.35 18.39 -4.88
N GLN A 7 -9.58 19.65 -5.24
CA GLN A 7 -9.34 20.12 -6.62
C GLN A 7 -7.87 19.93 -7.04
N LYS A 8 -6.93 20.01 -6.08
CA LYS A 8 -5.50 19.79 -6.31
C LYS A 8 -5.22 18.35 -6.74
N LEU A 9 -5.80 17.37 -6.04
CA LEU A 9 -5.64 15.95 -6.39
C LEU A 9 -6.37 15.64 -7.71
N ALA A 10 -7.61 16.10 -7.88
CA ALA A 10 -8.37 15.92 -9.13
C ALA A 10 -7.61 16.43 -10.36
N LYS A 11 -7.03 17.63 -10.27
CA LYS A 11 -6.19 18.18 -11.34
C LYS A 11 -4.96 17.30 -11.63
N LYS A 12 -4.29 16.77 -10.60
CA LYS A 12 -3.12 15.89 -10.77
C LYS A 12 -3.46 14.59 -11.50
N ILE A 13 -4.65 14.03 -11.23
CA ILE A 13 -5.11 12.77 -11.82
C ILE A 13 -5.91 12.97 -13.12
N LYS A 14 -5.89 14.19 -13.68
CA LYS A 14 -6.60 14.54 -14.93
C LYS A 14 -8.12 14.38 -14.88
N GLU A 15 -8.69 14.36 -13.69
CA GLU A 15 -10.13 14.55 -13.47
C GLU A 15 -10.45 16.03 -13.62
N THR A 16 -10.54 16.46 -14.88
CA THR A 16 -10.72 17.86 -15.27
C THR A 16 -12.20 18.20 -15.31
N GLY A 17 -12.67 18.90 -14.29
CA GLY A 17 -14.05 19.35 -14.19
C GLY A 17 -14.38 19.85 -12.79
N THR A 18 -15.59 20.38 -12.64
CA THR A 18 -16.17 20.62 -11.31
C THR A 18 -16.60 19.28 -10.74
N LEU A 19 -15.95 18.86 -9.65
CA LEU A 19 -16.32 17.63 -8.96
C LEU A 19 -17.77 17.74 -8.45
N PRO A 20 -18.64 16.75 -8.77
CA PRO A 20 -20.03 16.80 -8.34
C PRO A 20 -20.15 16.68 -6.82
N ALA A 21 -21.25 17.21 -6.28
CA ALA A 21 -21.69 16.85 -4.95
C ALA A 21 -22.20 15.40 -4.99
N LEU A 22 -21.62 14.53 -4.17
CA LEU A 22 -22.12 13.18 -3.98
C LEU A 22 -22.73 13.08 -2.58
N GLU A 23 -23.92 12.51 -2.49
CA GLU A 23 -24.48 12.06 -1.21
C GLU A 23 -23.53 11.06 -0.54
N ALA A 24 -23.69 10.85 0.77
CA ALA A 24 -22.95 9.82 1.49
C ALA A 24 -23.18 8.45 0.82
N HIS A 25 -22.12 7.65 0.65
CA HIS A 25 -22.27 6.31 0.10
C HIS A 25 -23.10 5.43 1.06
N GLN A 26 -24.01 4.60 0.51
CA GLN A 26 -24.86 3.72 1.32
C GLN A 26 -24.05 2.72 2.18
N ASN A 27 -22.90 2.29 1.67
CA ASN A 27 -21.86 1.60 2.46
C ASN A 27 -20.80 2.62 2.91
N PRO A 28 -20.75 3.02 4.21
CA PRO A 28 -19.79 3.99 4.70
C PRO A 28 -18.33 3.53 4.60
N LEU A 29 -18.06 2.22 4.54
CA LEU A 29 -16.71 1.68 4.33
C LEU A 29 -16.19 1.99 2.92
N ALA A 30 -17.06 2.27 1.95
CA ALA A 30 -16.71 2.56 0.56
C ALA A 30 -16.77 4.06 0.21
N ASP A 31 -16.71 4.94 1.21
CA ASP A 31 -16.66 6.40 1.04
C ASP A 31 -15.36 6.96 1.64
N TRP A 32 -14.48 7.49 0.80
CA TRP A 32 -13.13 7.91 1.19
C TRP A 32 -12.85 9.34 0.70
N THR A 33 -12.30 10.17 1.57
CA THR A 33 -11.82 11.51 1.23
C THR A 33 -10.31 11.47 0.99
N ALA A 34 -9.88 11.97 -0.16
CA ALA A 34 -8.48 11.95 -0.59
C ALA A 34 -7.92 13.35 -0.84
N ASN A 35 -6.67 13.56 -0.45
CA ASN A 35 -5.99 14.83 -0.65
C ASN A 35 -4.51 14.63 -1.00
N LEU A 36 -3.98 15.53 -1.82
CA LEU A 36 -2.57 15.57 -2.22
C LEU A 36 -1.81 16.63 -1.40
N PHE A 37 -0.80 16.22 -0.66
CA PHE A 37 0.08 17.12 0.06
C PHE A 37 1.56 16.83 -0.22
N THR A 38 2.42 17.69 0.31
CA THR A 38 3.86 17.57 0.17
C THR A 38 4.48 17.71 1.56
N ALA A 39 5.39 16.81 1.90
CA ALA A 39 6.21 16.81 3.11
C ALA A 39 7.66 16.49 2.68
N ASP A 40 8.63 17.25 3.19
CA ASP A 40 10.04 17.19 2.78
C ASP A 40 10.26 16.97 1.26
N ARG A 41 9.71 17.87 0.45
CA ARG A 41 9.75 17.85 -1.04
C ARG A 41 9.15 16.60 -1.71
N THR A 42 8.67 15.63 -0.94
CA THR A 42 8.04 14.41 -1.41
C THR A 42 6.52 14.59 -1.43
N GLN A 43 5.89 14.12 -2.51
CA GLN A 43 4.44 14.19 -2.65
C GLN A 43 3.80 12.95 -2.05
N TYR A 44 2.71 13.15 -1.32
CA TYR A 44 1.94 12.10 -0.67
C TYR A 44 0.45 12.28 -0.96
N VAL A 45 -0.26 11.16 -1.01
CA VAL A 45 -1.71 11.13 -1.03
C VAL A 45 -2.18 10.51 0.27
N ILE A 46 -2.97 11.28 1.01
CA ILE A 46 -3.71 10.78 2.17
C ILE A 46 -5.10 10.35 1.71
N LEU A 47 -5.55 9.21 2.20
CA LEU A 47 -6.93 8.75 2.11
C LEU A 47 -7.48 8.61 3.52
N CYS A 48 -8.64 9.19 3.79
CA CYS A 48 -9.35 9.03 5.06
C CYS A 48 -10.74 8.47 4.76
N ASN A 49 -11.15 7.39 5.42
CA ASN A 49 -12.53 6.95 5.39
C ASN A 49 -13.41 8.10 5.88
N THR A 50 -14.39 8.53 5.06
CA THR A 50 -15.10 9.79 5.29
C THR A 50 -15.87 9.79 6.61
N ALA A 51 -16.34 8.64 7.08
CA ALA A 51 -17.14 8.52 8.31
C ALA A 51 -16.28 8.42 9.58
N THR A 52 -15.08 7.83 9.48
CA THR A 52 -14.29 7.42 10.66
C THR A 52 -12.92 8.09 10.74
N MET A 53 -12.52 8.82 9.70
CA MET A 53 -11.17 9.37 9.53
C MET A 53 -10.05 8.32 9.53
N TYR A 54 -10.38 7.03 9.40
CA TYR A 54 -9.38 5.98 9.26
C TYR A 54 -8.53 6.24 8.04
N THR A 55 -7.23 6.35 8.24
CA THR A 55 -6.28 6.96 7.34
C THR A 55 -5.37 5.90 6.74
N CYS A 56 -5.20 5.99 5.43
CA CYS A 56 -4.16 5.31 4.67
C CYS A 56 -3.29 6.38 3.99
N LEU A 57 -2.01 6.09 3.78
CA LEU A 57 -1.06 7.04 3.21
C LEU A 57 -0.14 6.34 2.21
N PHE A 58 0.09 6.96 1.07
CA PHE A 58 1.02 6.46 0.06
C PHE A 58 1.71 7.59 -0.70
N TYR A 59 2.80 7.27 -1.39
CA TYR A 59 3.53 8.23 -2.22
C TYR A 59 2.67 8.71 -3.39
N GLY A 60 2.61 10.03 -3.57
CA GLY A 60 1.93 10.68 -4.69
C GLY A 60 2.78 10.78 -5.95
N ALA A 61 4.05 10.36 -5.91
CA ALA A 61 4.86 10.18 -7.11
C ALA A 61 4.21 9.11 -8.02
N GLY A 62 4.21 9.33 -9.33
CA GLY A 62 3.60 8.39 -10.28
C GLY A 62 2.07 8.46 -10.44
N VAL A 63 1.33 8.99 -9.45
CA VAL A 63 -0.15 9.09 -9.45
C VAL A 63 -0.64 10.24 -10.35
N ASN A 64 -0.56 10.08 -11.66
CA ASN A 64 -0.78 11.15 -12.66
C ASN A 64 -2.02 10.96 -13.55
N ASN A 65 -2.84 9.96 -13.25
CA ASN A 65 -4.16 9.74 -13.82
C ASN A 65 -5.05 9.03 -12.78
N ASP A 66 -6.33 8.93 -13.11
CA ASP A 66 -7.38 8.28 -12.33
C ASP A 66 -7.11 6.78 -12.11
N ASP A 67 -6.72 6.02 -13.14
CA ASP A 67 -6.44 4.59 -13.04
C ASP A 67 -5.33 4.28 -12.02
N LYS A 68 -4.22 5.03 -12.06
CA LYS A 68 -3.12 4.89 -11.10
C LYS A 68 -3.54 5.30 -9.70
N PHE A 69 -4.36 6.36 -9.57
CA PHE A 69 -4.90 6.75 -8.28
C PHE A 69 -5.80 5.67 -7.68
N ILE A 70 -6.73 5.13 -8.48
CA ILE A 70 -7.65 4.08 -8.07
C ILE A 70 -6.88 2.85 -7.60
N LYS A 71 -5.89 2.39 -8.38
CA LYS A 71 -5.05 1.24 -8.02
C LYS A 71 -4.29 1.47 -6.72
N ALA A 72 -3.62 2.62 -6.58
CA ALA A 72 -2.87 2.94 -5.36
C ALA A 72 -3.78 3.09 -4.14
N ALA A 73 -4.95 3.71 -4.30
CA ALA A 73 -5.94 3.87 -3.24
C ALA A 73 -6.52 2.52 -2.78
N LEU A 74 -6.93 1.67 -3.72
CA LEU A 74 -7.49 0.36 -3.41
C LEU A 74 -6.46 -0.57 -2.77
N GLN A 75 -5.20 -0.47 -3.20
CA GLN A 75 -4.07 -1.18 -2.58
C GLN A 75 -3.88 -0.70 -1.13
N ALA A 76 -3.78 0.61 -0.89
CA ALA A 76 -3.56 1.15 0.45
C ALA A 76 -4.70 0.79 1.42
N ILE A 77 -5.96 0.80 0.96
CA ILE A 77 -7.11 0.36 1.76
C ILE A 77 -7.06 -1.13 2.02
N ARG A 78 -6.72 -1.94 1.00
CA ARG A 78 -6.57 -3.39 1.13
C ARG A 78 -5.54 -3.74 2.20
N ASP A 79 -4.34 -3.18 2.09
CA ASP A 79 -3.22 -3.48 2.98
C ASP A 79 -3.56 -3.03 4.41
N ALA A 80 -4.11 -1.83 4.58
CA ALA A 80 -4.51 -1.37 5.90
C ALA A 80 -5.63 -2.22 6.54
N MET A 81 -6.54 -2.78 5.75
CA MET A 81 -7.56 -3.70 6.26
C MET A 81 -6.99 -5.10 6.55
N GLU A 82 -6.04 -5.57 5.75
CA GLU A 82 -5.32 -6.84 5.98
C GLU A 82 -4.50 -6.78 7.28
N ASP A 83 -3.79 -5.68 7.53
CA ASP A 83 -3.04 -5.45 8.77
C ASP A 83 -3.92 -5.45 10.04
N GLU A 84 -5.23 -5.20 9.88
CA GLU A 84 -6.22 -5.20 10.97
C GLU A 84 -7.00 -6.53 11.06
N GLY A 85 -6.70 -7.53 10.23
CA GLY A 85 -7.43 -8.81 10.15
C GLY A 85 -8.85 -8.68 9.58
N LEU A 86 -9.07 -7.73 8.67
CA LEU A 86 -10.37 -7.38 8.07
C LEU A 86 -10.45 -7.78 6.59
N GLU A 87 -9.66 -8.76 6.13
CA GLU A 87 -9.56 -9.20 4.73
C GLU A 87 -10.91 -9.63 4.17
N GLN A 88 -11.64 -10.45 4.93
CA GLN A 88 -12.95 -10.93 4.51
C GLN A 88 -13.95 -9.78 4.39
N LEU A 89 -13.89 -8.80 5.30
CA LEU A 89 -14.75 -7.62 5.23
C LEU A 89 -14.41 -6.72 4.04
N TYR A 90 -13.12 -6.61 3.69
CA TYR A 90 -12.70 -5.93 2.46
C TYR A 90 -13.33 -6.61 1.23
N LEU A 91 -13.24 -7.93 1.14
CA LEU A 91 -13.83 -8.73 0.05
C LEU A 91 -15.36 -8.54 -0.02
N ASP A 92 -16.05 -8.53 1.12
CA ASP A 92 -17.51 -8.52 1.13
C ASP A 92 -18.11 -7.11 0.98
N LYS A 93 -17.38 -6.06 1.39
CA LYS A 93 -17.93 -4.69 1.47
C LYS A 93 -17.23 -3.69 0.58
N ILE A 94 -15.92 -3.80 0.37
CA ILE A 94 -15.16 -2.85 -0.46
C ILE A 94 -15.19 -3.30 -1.92
N VAL A 95 -14.83 -4.57 -2.19
CA VAL A 95 -14.72 -5.09 -3.56
C VAL A 95 -15.97 -4.86 -4.40
N PRO A 96 -17.21 -5.17 -3.94
CA PRO A 96 -18.40 -4.92 -4.75
C PRO A 96 -18.59 -3.44 -5.09
N ALA A 97 -18.19 -2.55 -4.19
CA ALA A 97 -18.29 -1.11 -4.42
C ALA A 97 -17.29 -0.62 -5.49
N THR A 98 -16.21 -1.36 -5.77
CA THR A 98 -15.22 -0.98 -6.80
C THR A 98 -15.74 -1.11 -8.23
N GLY A 99 -16.84 -1.85 -8.46
CA GLY A 99 -17.48 -1.97 -9.77
C GLY A 99 -18.10 -0.66 -10.28
N SER A 100 -18.30 0.33 -9.41
CA SER A 100 -18.74 1.69 -9.78
C SER A 100 -18.02 2.72 -8.92
N ILE A 101 -16.86 3.20 -9.40
CA ILE A 101 -16.10 4.28 -8.79
C ILE A 101 -16.64 5.64 -9.25
N ARG A 102 -16.82 6.57 -8.31
CA ARG A 102 -17.20 7.96 -8.60
C ARG A 102 -16.31 8.94 -7.87
N PHE A 103 -15.93 10.01 -8.55
CA PHE A 103 -15.23 11.14 -7.96
C PHE A 103 -16.21 12.25 -7.58
N GLY A 104 -16.05 12.82 -6.40
CA GLY A 104 -16.87 13.91 -5.90
C GLY A 104 -16.06 14.93 -5.11
N LYS A 105 -16.67 16.06 -4.76
CA LYS A 105 -16.06 17.01 -3.83
C LYS A 105 -16.15 16.50 -2.38
N SER A 106 -15.33 17.10 -1.50
CA SER A 106 -15.43 16.85 -0.05
C SER A 106 -16.87 16.98 0.46
N LEU A 107 -17.27 16.07 1.35
CA LEU A 107 -18.65 15.94 1.82
C LEU A 107 -19.12 17.22 2.52
N ASN A 108 -18.32 17.76 3.42
CA ASN A 108 -18.62 18.98 4.15
C ASN A 108 -17.33 19.61 4.73
N ARG A 109 -17.47 20.83 5.28
CA ARG A 109 -16.35 21.58 5.86
C ARG A 109 -15.70 20.90 7.07
N SER A 110 -16.46 20.10 7.84
CA SER A 110 -15.96 19.39 9.03
C SER A 110 -14.99 18.29 8.62
N VAL A 111 -15.36 17.51 7.60
CA VAL A 111 -14.48 16.50 6.99
C VAL A 111 -13.21 17.15 6.44
N THR A 112 -13.34 18.26 5.69
CA THR A 112 -12.17 18.98 5.15
C THR A 112 -11.23 19.48 6.26
N GLY A 113 -11.79 19.99 7.36
CA GLY A 113 -11.01 20.41 8.54
C GLY A 113 -10.23 19.26 9.16
N SER A 114 -10.90 18.12 9.37
CA SER A 114 -10.31 16.92 9.99
C SER A 114 -9.22 16.28 9.12
N VAL A 115 -9.43 16.23 7.79
CA VAL A 115 -8.39 15.78 6.85
C VAL A 115 -7.20 16.73 6.87
N THR A 116 -7.42 18.04 7.02
CA THR A 116 -6.34 19.03 7.13
C THR A 116 -5.54 18.84 8.42
N GLU A 117 -6.22 18.56 9.54
CA GLU A 117 -5.59 18.22 10.81
C GLU A 117 -4.70 16.97 10.68
N GLN A 118 -5.22 15.90 10.08
CA GLN A 118 -4.44 14.69 9.82
C GLN A 118 -3.25 14.93 8.88
N ILE A 119 -3.38 15.77 7.85
CA ILE A 119 -2.26 16.16 6.97
C ILE A 119 -1.16 16.87 7.76
N ASN A 120 -1.52 17.78 8.67
CA ASN A 120 -0.54 18.48 9.49
C ASN A 120 0.20 17.52 10.42
N ALA A 121 -0.54 16.59 11.05
CA ALA A 121 0.06 15.54 11.87
C ALA A 121 0.95 14.58 11.06
N ALA A 122 0.58 14.29 9.80
CA ALA A 122 1.35 13.45 8.89
C ALA A 122 2.68 14.14 8.53
N LYS A 123 2.63 15.42 8.17
CA LYS A 123 3.82 16.21 7.82
C LYS A 123 4.87 16.20 8.92
N ALA A 124 4.45 16.42 10.17
CA ALA A 124 5.37 16.42 11.31
C ALA A 124 6.07 15.06 11.51
N ARG A 125 5.40 13.96 11.18
CA ARG A 125 5.99 12.60 11.27
C ARG A 125 6.87 12.25 10.08
N LEU A 126 6.51 12.71 8.89
CA LEU A 126 7.28 12.51 7.64
C LEU A 126 8.54 13.39 7.55
N GLU A 127 8.83 14.21 8.56
CA GLU A 127 10.14 14.86 8.70
C GLU A 127 11.23 13.86 9.09
N ASP A 128 10.86 12.73 9.71
CA ASP A 128 11.77 11.61 9.94
C ASP A 128 11.81 10.73 8.68
N PRO A 129 12.94 10.69 7.95
CA PRO A 129 13.05 9.95 6.70
C PRO A 129 12.98 8.42 6.89
N THR A 130 13.08 7.92 8.13
CA THR A 130 12.95 6.49 8.46
C THR A 130 11.50 6.04 8.61
N GLN A 131 10.56 6.98 8.65
CA GLN A 131 9.14 6.68 8.78
C GLN A 131 8.51 6.37 7.42
N ALA A 132 8.16 5.11 7.21
CA ALA A 132 7.40 4.70 6.04
C ALA A 132 5.96 5.26 6.11
N PRO A 133 5.31 5.56 4.96
CA PRO A 133 3.97 6.13 4.94
C PRO A 133 2.92 5.33 5.72
N TYR A 134 3.00 3.99 5.70
CA TYR A 134 2.05 3.14 6.41
C TYR A 134 2.20 3.27 7.94
N GLN A 135 3.42 3.38 8.45
CA GLN A 135 3.70 3.59 9.88
C GLN A 135 3.12 4.94 10.34
N VAL A 136 3.33 5.98 9.52
CA VAL A 136 2.72 7.29 9.78
C VAL A 136 1.20 7.15 9.82
N ALA A 137 0.58 6.49 8.85
CA ALA A 137 -0.86 6.27 8.83
C ALA A 137 -1.36 5.54 10.08
N GLU A 138 -0.66 4.49 10.54
CA GLU A 138 -0.98 3.77 11.78
C GLU A 138 -0.97 4.71 12.99
N MET A 139 0.03 5.58 13.11
CA MET A 139 0.10 6.58 14.18
C MET A 139 -1.04 7.60 14.08
N LEU A 140 -1.40 8.04 12.86
CA LEU A 140 -2.52 8.97 12.65
C LEU A 140 -3.86 8.35 13.04
N ASN A 141 -3.99 7.04 12.91
CA ASN A 141 -5.20 6.31 13.28
C ASN A 141 -5.42 6.19 14.78
N ARG A 142 -4.43 6.55 15.59
CA ARG A 142 -4.50 6.66 17.06
C ARG A 142 -4.57 8.12 17.56
N ASN A 143 -4.66 9.10 16.65
CA ASN A 143 -4.83 10.49 17.05
C ASN A 143 -6.25 10.72 17.58
N LEU A 144 -6.39 11.51 18.63
CA LEU A 144 -7.68 11.94 19.15
C LEU A 144 -8.26 13.05 18.27
N LEU A 145 -9.42 12.78 17.65
CA LEU A 145 -10.10 13.75 16.78
C LEU A 145 -11.45 14.15 17.36
N SER A 146 -11.67 15.45 17.49
CA SER A 146 -12.97 16.00 17.92
C SER A 146 -14.09 15.71 16.92
N TYR A 147 -13.75 15.44 15.66
CA TYR A 147 -14.68 15.01 14.61
C TYR A 147 -15.42 13.72 14.97
N LEU A 148 -14.79 12.85 15.76
CA LEU A 148 -15.32 11.55 16.17
C LEU A 148 -15.97 11.59 17.56
N GLY A 149 -15.88 12.72 18.27
CA GLY A 149 -16.51 12.87 19.57
C GLY A 149 -18.04 12.97 19.46
N GLU A 150 -18.76 12.33 20.39
CA GLU A 150 -20.23 12.36 20.40
C GLU A 150 -20.76 13.69 20.96
N LYS A 151 -19.94 14.37 21.77
CA LYS A 151 -20.29 15.61 22.48
C LYS A 151 -19.18 16.65 22.32
N LYS A 152 -19.53 17.92 22.58
CA LYS A 152 -18.54 18.99 22.56
C LYS A 152 -17.48 18.75 23.64
N GLY A 153 -16.21 18.71 23.23
CA GLY A 153 -15.08 18.42 24.11
C GLY A 153 -14.75 16.93 24.24
N ASP A 154 -15.49 16.08 23.53
CA ASP A 154 -15.21 14.66 23.38
C ASP A 154 -14.33 14.40 22.15
N TYR A 155 -13.64 13.27 22.14
CA TYR A 155 -12.72 12.86 21.09
C TYR A 155 -12.86 11.37 20.84
N GLY A 156 -12.63 10.95 19.60
CA GLY A 156 -12.51 9.53 19.25
C GLY A 156 -11.24 9.26 18.46
N GLU A 157 -10.80 8.01 18.47
CA GLU A 157 -9.70 7.52 17.66
C GLU A 157 -10.22 6.95 16.33
N PRO A 158 -9.60 7.31 15.18
CA PRO A 158 -10.01 6.77 13.88
C PRO A 158 -10.01 5.25 13.81
N LYS A 159 -9.01 4.58 14.40
CA LYS A 159 -8.92 3.11 14.46
C LYS A 159 -10.12 2.51 15.16
N GLU A 160 -10.45 2.99 16.35
CA GLU A 160 -11.59 2.51 17.12
C GLU A 160 -12.92 2.77 16.40
N ALA A 161 -13.09 3.97 15.83
CA ALA A 161 -14.27 4.33 15.06
C ALA A 161 -14.43 3.43 13.82
N PHE A 162 -13.34 3.07 13.15
CA PHE A 162 -13.33 2.16 12.01
C PHE A 162 -13.71 0.74 12.40
N HIS A 163 -13.12 0.21 13.47
CA HIS A 163 -13.47 -1.11 14.00
C HIS A 163 -14.93 -1.18 14.45
N ALA A 164 -15.42 -0.15 15.16
CA ALA A 164 -16.83 -0.04 15.55
C ALA A 164 -17.76 0.02 14.33
N LEU A 165 -17.37 0.74 13.27
CA LEU A 165 -18.10 0.75 12.01
C LEU A 165 -18.13 -0.65 11.39
N CYS A 166 -16.98 -1.33 11.30
CA CYS A 166 -16.86 -2.67 10.74
C CYS A 166 -17.77 -3.69 11.45
N GLN A 167 -17.87 -3.62 12.78
CA GLN A 167 -18.75 -4.49 13.57
C GLN A 167 -20.25 -4.22 13.32
N ARG A 168 -20.63 -2.96 13.09
CA ARG A 168 -22.02 -2.55 12.81
C ARG A 168 -22.50 -2.99 11.44
N VAL A 169 -21.60 -3.22 10.48
CA VAL A 169 -21.94 -3.77 9.18
C VAL A 169 -22.06 -5.31 9.28
N SER A 170 -23.10 -5.83 9.96
CA SER A 170 -23.33 -7.28 10.20
C SER A 170 -23.61 -8.12 8.92
N PRO A 171 -23.63 -9.47 9.03
CA PRO A 171 -22.68 -10.41 8.41
C PRO A 171 -22.86 -10.58 6.88
N PRO A 172 -21.87 -11.17 6.17
CA PRO A 172 -21.75 -11.04 4.72
C PRO A 172 -22.77 -11.85 3.91
N GLN A 173 -23.16 -11.32 2.74
CA GLN A 173 -23.28 -12.17 1.57
C GLN A 173 -21.85 -12.44 1.12
N VAL A 174 -21.44 -13.70 1.15
CA VAL A 174 -20.13 -14.13 0.65
C VAL A 174 -20.01 -13.65 -0.79
N PHE A 175 -18.92 -12.92 -1.09
CA PHE A 175 -18.62 -12.59 -2.48
C PHE A 175 -18.25 -13.87 -3.25
N GLU A 176 -19.17 -14.39 -4.07
CA GLU A 176 -18.99 -15.59 -4.90
C GLU A 176 -18.55 -15.26 -6.36
N GLY A 177 -18.10 -14.03 -6.64
CA GLY A 177 -17.75 -13.56 -7.97
C GLY A 177 -16.26 -13.61 -8.33
N GLU A 178 -15.92 -13.39 -9.61
CA GLU A 178 -14.54 -13.08 -10.00
C GLU A 178 -14.19 -11.65 -9.53
N LEU A 179 -12.99 -11.49 -8.95
CA LEU A 179 -12.51 -10.18 -8.51
C LEU A 179 -12.43 -9.22 -9.71
N PRO A 180 -12.96 -7.98 -9.58
CA PRO A 180 -12.84 -6.96 -10.62
C PRO A 180 -11.37 -6.76 -11.03
N PRO A 181 -11.08 -6.41 -12.29
CA PRO A 181 -9.69 -6.31 -12.79
C PRO A 181 -8.83 -5.25 -12.08
N ASN A 182 -9.47 -4.32 -11.36
CA ASN A 182 -8.87 -3.29 -10.52
C ASN A 182 -8.65 -3.73 -9.05
N VAL A 183 -9.04 -4.95 -8.67
CA VAL A 183 -8.84 -5.54 -7.35
C VAL A 183 -7.85 -6.69 -7.49
N LEU A 184 -6.68 -6.54 -6.88
CA LEU A 184 -5.67 -7.59 -6.86
C LEU A 184 -6.21 -8.79 -6.07
N LYS A 185 -6.03 -9.99 -6.63
CA LYS A 185 -6.43 -11.24 -5.97
C LYS A 185 -5.63 -11.43 -4.69
N PHE A 186 -6.32 -11.72 -3.59
CA PHE A 186 -5.73 -12.31 -2.37
C PHE A 186 -5.47 -13.80 -2.63
N GLU A 187 -4.60 -14.12 -3.56
CA GLU A 187 -4.15 -15.50 -3.73
C GLU A 187 -2.68 -15.54 -3.30
N LYS A 188 -2.40 -15.96 -2.07
CA LYS A 188 -1.18 -16.74 -1.83
C LYS A 188 -1.34 -17.99 -2.70
N PRO A 189 -0.53 -18.21 -3.75
CA PRO A 189 -0.73 -19.35 -4.61
C PRO A 189 -0.58 -20.63 -3.79
N ARG A 190 -1.52 -21.54 -3.94
CA ARG A 190 -1.33 -22.92 -3.47
C ARG A 190 -0.14 -23.51 -4.27
N PRO A 191 0.82 -24.19 -3.62
CA PRO A 191 1.93 -24.79 -4.35
C PRO A 191 1.39 -25.84 -5.35
N PRO A 192 1.82 -25.83 -6.62
CA PRO A 192 1.61 -26.96 -7.51
C PRO A 192 2.40 -28.18 -7.04
N GLU A 193 1.98 -29.36 -7.53
CA GLU A 193 2.46 -30.70 -7.17
C GLU A 193 3.95 -30.99 -7.46
N ASP A 194 4.75 -29.99 -7.88
CA ASP A 194 6.22 -30.09 -7.91
C ASP A 194 6.90 -29.53 -6.65
N GLY A 195 6.11 -29.05 -5.68
CA GLY A 195 6.58 -28.51 -4.41
C GLY A 195 6.98 -27.03 -4.43
N ARG A 196 6.96 -26.32 -5.59
CA ARG A 196 7.29 -24.89 -5.69
C ARG A 196 6.30 -24.10 -6.54
N SER A 197 5.80 -23.01 -5.99
CA SER A 197 4.88 -22.09 -6.67
C SER A 197 5.52 -21.43 -7.90
N ARG A 198 4.66 -20.97 -8.83
CA ARG A 198 5.07 -20.16 -9.98
C ARG A 198 5.81 -18.89 -9.52
N GLU A 199 5.41 -18.31 -8.40
CA GLU A 199 6.01 -17.10 -7.84
C GLU A 199 7.41 -17.35 -7.30
N GLU A 200 7.64 -18.44 -6.58
CA GLU A 200 8.99 -18.84 -6.12
C GLU A 200 9.95 -19.03 -7.31
N LYS A 201 9.47 -19.58 -8.43
CA LYS A 201 10.28 -19.73 -9.65
C LYS A 201 10.59 -18.39 -10.33
N LEU A 202 9.62 -17.48 -10.36
CA LEU A 202 9.81 -16.12 -10.89
C LEU A 202 10.76 -15.30 -10.01
N TRP A 203 10.62 -15.42 -8.70
CA TRP A 203 11.52 -14.84 -7.72
C TRP A 203 12.95 -15.35 -7.92
N GLN A 204 13.15 -16.67 -7.98
CA GLN A 204 14.49 -17.25 -8.15
C GLN A 204 15.13 -16.76 -9.46
N LYS A 205 14.34 -16.66 -10.54
CA LYS A 205 14.81 -16.13 -11.82
C LYS A 205 15.25 -14.67 -11.72
N LEU A 206 14.54 -13.85 -10.95
CA LEU A 206 14.95 -12.48 -10.66
C LEU A 206 16.22 -12.47 -9.80
N ALA A 207 16.22 -13.18 -8.69
CA ALA A 207 17.33 -13.20 -7.74
C ALA A 207 18.65 -13.56 -8.43
N LYS A 208 18.64 -14.57 -9.32
CA LYS A 208 19.79 -14.97 -10.15
C LYS A 208 20.33 -13.90 -11.11
N THR A 209 19.66 -12.76 -11.26
CA THR A 209 20.18 -11.61 -12.03
C THR A 209 21.07 -10.68 -11.21
N PHE A 210 21.06 -10.80 -9.88
CA PHE A 210 21.89 -10.03 -8.97
C PHE A 210 23.23 -10.74 -8.74
N ASP A 211 24.34 -10.01 -8.93
CA ASP A 211 25.70 -10.56 -8.82
C ASP A 211 25.99 -11.07 -7.40
N LEU A 212 25.38 -10.45 -6.39
CA LEU A 212 25.50 -10.90 -5.01
C LEU A 212 25.06 -12.35 -4.83
N THR A 213 23.90 -12.71 -5.38
CA THR A 213 23.38 -14.07 -5.23
C THR A 213 24.28 -15.09 -5.93
N GLU A 214 24.88 -14.71 -7.06
CA GLU A 214 25.90 -15.51 -7.72
C GLU A 214 27.15 -15.70 -6.85
N ARG A 215 27.63 -14.62 -6.22
CA ARG A 215 28.77 -14.68 -5.29
C ARG A 215 28.47 -15.58 -4.08
N MET A 216 27.26 -15.50 -3.53
CA MET A 216 26.81 -16.35 -2.43
C MET A 216 26.72 -17.83 -2.83
N VAL A 217 26.30 -18.13 -4.07
CA VAL A 217 26.31 -19.51 -4.59
C VAL A 217 27.74 -20.02 -4.78
N ARG A 218 28.64 -19.21 -5.34
CA ARG A 218 30.06 -19.59 -5.52
C ARG A 218 30.79 -19.77 -4.19
N GLY A 219 30.37 -19.07 -3.15
CA GLY A 219 30.91 -19.16 -1.79
C GLY A 219 30.19 -20.16 -0.89
N ASP A 220 29.37 -21.06 -1.45
CA ASP A 220 28.60 -22.10 -0.73
C ASP A 220 27.65 -21.56 0.37
N ARG A 221 27.29 -20.26 0.33
CA ARG A 221 26.31 -19.64 1.24
C ARG A 221 24.86 -19.86 0.78
N LEU A 222 24.65 -19.98 -0.53
CA LEU A 222 23.37 -20.35 -1.12
C LEU A 222 23.53 -21.59 -2.01
N PRO A 223 22.56 -22.52 -2.03
CA PRO A 223 22.59 -23.60 -3.00
C PRO A 223 22.33 -23.08 -4.43
N VAL A 224 22.72 -23.83 -5.45
CA VAL A 224 22.55 -23.44 -6.88
C VAL A 224 21.07 -23.24 -7.24
N ASP A 225 20.18 -23.97 -6.57
CA ASP A 225 18.73 -23.93 -6.67
C ASP A 225 18.07 -23.25 -5.46
N PHE A 226 18.67 -22.15 -4.97
CA PHE A 226 18.14 -21.40 -3.84
C PHE A 226 16.74 -20.80 -4.07
N TYR A 227 16.00 -20.68 -2.97
CA TYR A 227 14.64 -20.14 -2.87
C TYR A 227 14.56 -19.19 -1.67
N PRO A 228 13.48 -18.43 -1.49
CA PRO A 228 13.40 -17.38 -0.47
C PRO A 228 13.79 -17.85 0.94
N GLU A 229 13.40 -19.05 1.36
CA GLU A 229 13.76 -19.59 2.67
C GLU A 229 15.28 -19.75 2.89
N HIS A 230 16.04 -20.00 1.82
CA HIS A 230 17.50 -20.06 1.88
C HIS A 230 18.09 -18.66 2.10
N ALA A 231 17.51 -17.64 1.44
CA ALA A 231 17.89 -16.25 1.67
C ALA A 231 17.51 -15.77 3.08
N ILE A 232 16.38 -16.23 3.63
CA ILE A 232 15.96 -15.93 5.02
C ILE A 232 16.95 -16.53 6.03
N ALA A 233 17.40 -17.77 5.81
CA ALA A 233 18.34 -18.43 6.70
C ALA A 233 19.64 -17.65 6.88
N LEU A 234 20.10 -16.92 5.84
CA LEU A 234 21.31 -16.10 5.88
C LEU A 234 21.24 -14.94 6.89
N PHE A 235 20.05 -14.49 7.28
CA PHE A 235 19.92 -13.42 8.30
C PHE A 235 20.29 -13.89 9.71
N GLN A 236 20.46 -15.20 9.92
CA GLN A 236 21.01 -15.77 11.16
C GLN A 236 22.55 -15.68 11.21
N GLU A 237 23.18 -15.32 10.10
CA GLU A 237 24.62 -15.15 9.98
C GLU A 237 25.00 -13.66 9.89
N PRO A 238 26.28 -13.30 10.14
CA PRO A 238 26.78 -11.99 9.80
C PRO A 238 26.62 -11.70 8.29
N LEU A 239 25.97 -10.58 7.99
CA LEU A 239 25.82 -10.04 6.63
C LEU A 239 26.41 -8.63 6.62
N SER A 240 27.11 -8.29 5.55
CA SER A 240 27.47 -6.90 5.29
C SER A 240 26.22 -6.06 5.02
N THR A 241 26.32 -4.73 5.15
CA THR A 241 25.22 -3.80 4.87
C THR A 241 24.67 -4.00 3.44
N TYR A 242 25.54 -4.22 2.47
CA TYR A 242 25.16 -4.44 1.07
C TYR A 242 24.45 -5.77 0.86
N GLU A 243 24.98 -6.84 1.46
CA GLU A 243 24.35 -8.17 1.42
C GLU A 243 22.95 -8.14 2.03
N ARG A 244 22.83 -7.49 3.18
CA ARG A 244 21.56 -7.33 3.89
C ARG A 244 20.55 -6.55 3.05
N SER A 245 20.95 -5.43 2.46
CA SER A 245 20.07 -4.58 1.66
C SER A 245 19.54 -5.31 0.41
N GLU A 246 20.42 -5.95 -0.37
CA GLU A 246 20.00 -6.68 -1.57
C GLU A 246 19.13 -7.90 -1.24
N LEU A 247 19.43 -8.63 -0.17
CA LEU A 247 18.58 -9.73 0.28
C LEU A 247 17.22 -9.24 0.79
N LEU A 248 17.17 -8.12 1.52
CA LEU A 248 15.91 -7.49 1.93
C LEU A 248 15.09 -7.07 0.71
N PHE A 249 15.70 -6.48 -0.31
CA PHE A 249 14.99 -6.18 -1.57
C PHE A 249 14.42 -7.44 -2.22
N LEU A 250 15.23 -8.47 -2.41
CA LEU A 250 14.79 -9.69 -3.06
C LEU A 250 13.64 -10.32 -2.28
N LEU A 251 13.75 -10.41 -0.95
CA LEU A 251 12.70 -10.93 -0.10
C LEU A 251 11.48 -10.01 -0.03
N HIS A 252 11.65 -8.69 -0.13
CA HIS A 252 10.56 -7.73 -0.26
C HIS A 252 9.75 -7.96 -1.54
N VAL A 253 10.43 -8.24 -2.66
CA VAL A 253 9.77 -8.59 -3.93
C VAL A 253 8.95 -9.88 -3.80
N TRP A 254 9.39 -10.82 -2.97
CA TRP A 254 8.69 -12.08 -2.72
C TRP A 254 7.54 -11.95 -1.71
N ASN A 255 7.81 -11.35 -0.55
CA ASN A 255 6.92 -11.30 0.61
C ASN A 255 7.13 -9.97 1.36
N ARG A 256 6.49 -8.93 0.81
CA ARG A 256 6.61 -7.51 1.19
C ARG A 256 6.45 -7.20 2.67
N TYR A 257 5.75 -8.05 3.41
CA TYR A 257 5.34 -7.81 4.79
C TYR A 257 6.40 -8.27 5.80
N ASP A 258 7.06 -9.39 5.51
CA ASP A 258 8.09 -9.93 6.40
C ASP A 258 9.45 -9.25 6.19
N PHE A 259 9.65 -8.59 5.04
CA PHE A 259 10.92 -8.00 4.63
C PHE A 259 10.69 -6.60 4.03
N PRO A 260 10.71 -5.53 4.83
CA PRO A 260 10.67 -4.16 4.33
C PRO A 260 11.97 -3.81 3.58
N PHE A 261 11.87 -2.93 2.59
CA PHE A 261 13.00 -2.46 1.79
C PHE A 261 12.85 -0.98 1.43
N GLU A 262 13.90 -0.18 1.64
CA GLU A 262 13.95 1.21 1.22
C GLU A 262 14.78 1.41 -0.06
N LEU A 263 14.24 2.15 -1.03
CA LEU A 263 14.95 2.48 -2.27
C LEU A 263 16.26 3.24 -2.06
N SER A 264 16.38 3.99 -0.96
CA SER A 264 17.61 4.69 -0.58
C SER A 264 18.79 3.72 -0.43
N GLU A 265 18.52 2.45 -0.06
CA GLU A 265 19.53 1.45 0.18
C GLU A 265 20.19 0.94 -1.12
N VAL A 266 19.56 1.15 -2.29
CA VAL A 266 20.17 0.76 -3.58
C VAL A 266 21.43 1.56 -3.91
N ALA A 267 21.64 2.71 -3.25
CA ALA A 267 22.78 3.59 -3.51
C ALA A 267 24.14 2.91 -3.23
N GLY A 268 24.15 1.83 -2.46
CA GLY A 268 25.34 1.05 -2.13
C GLY A 268 25.57 -0.18 -3.01
N TRP A 269 24.67 -0.50 -3.94
CA TRP A 269 24.73 -1.74 -4.71
C TRP A 269 25.79 -1.68 -5.82
N SER A 270 26.21 -2.86 -6.30
CA SER A 270 27.08 -2.98 -7.46
C SER A 270 26.41 -2.41 -8.72
N ASP A 271 27.21 -2.01 -9.71
CA ASP A 271 26.68 -1.58 -11.01
C ASP A 271 25.86 -2.69 -11.69
N GLU A 272 26.26 -3.96 -11.49
CA GLU A 272 25.56 -5.13 -11.98
C GLU A 272 24.19 -5.32 -11.29
N SER A 273 24.10 -5.18 -9.97
CA SER A 273 22.84 -5.24 -9.22
C SER A 273 21.92 -4.07 -9.55
N LEU A 274 22.47 -2.86 -9.73
CA LEU A 274 21.71 -1.70 -10.22
C LEU A 274 21.17 -1.92 -11.64
N HIS A 275 21.96 -2.56 -12.51
CA HIS A 275 21.52 -2.94 -13.85
C HIS A 275 20.41 -4.00 -13.81
N ALA A 276 20.56 -5.03 -12.98
CA ALA A 276 19.56 -6.07 -12.76
C ALA A 276 18.24 -5.48 -12.24
N PHE A 277 18.32 -4.61 -11.24
CA PHE A 277 17.21 -3.83 -10.73
C PHE A 277 16.54 -3.01 -11.84
N GLY A 278 17.29 -2.24 -12.63
CA GLY A 278 16.75 -1.45 -13.73
C GLY A 278 16.04 -2.29 -14.80
N ARG A 279 16.59 -3.45 -15.16
CA ARG A 279 15.95 -4.40 -16.09
C ARG A 279 14.67 -5.01 -15.51
N TRP A 280 14.64 -5.24 -14.21
CA TRP A 280 13.43 -5.71 -13.54
C TRP A 280 12.35 -4.63 -13.49
N VAL A 281 12.68 -3.40 -13.08
CA VAL A 281 11.75 -2.26 -13.05
C VAL A 281 11.12 -2.03 -14.43
N THR A 282 11.93 -2.09 -15.48
CA THR A 282 11.48 -1.91 -16.88
C THR A 282 10.77 -3.12 -17.48
N GLY A 283 10.59 -4.20 -16.71
CA GLY A 283 9.90 -5.42 -17.15
C GLY A 283 10.70 -6.30 -18.11
N GLN A 284 11.96 -5.98 -18.37
CA GLN A 284 12.83 -6.75 -19.26
C GLN A 284 13.22 -8.11 -18.66
N THR A 285 13.23 -8.23 -17.33
CA THR A 285 13.63 -9.48 -16.64
C THR A 285 12.50 -10.52 -16.59
N LEU A 286 11.30 -10.10 -16.18
CA LEU A 286 10.15 -11.00 -15.99
C LEU A 286 9.10 -10.90 -17.10
N LYS A 287 9.33 -10.08 -18.14
CA LYS A 287 8.40 -9.78 -19.26
C LYS A 287 7.11 -9.06 -18.88
N ASP A 288 6.95 -8.73 -17.60
CA ASP A 288 5.92 -7.85 -17.07
C ASP A 288 6.62 -6.68 -16.36
N PRO A 289 6.30 -5.41 -16.68
CA PRO A 289 6.82 -4.24 -15.97
C PRO A 289 6.54 -4.35 -14.48
N CYS A 290 7.48 -3.88 -13.65
CA CYS A 290 7.23 -3.82 -12.22
C CYS A 290 6.00 -2.95 -11.95
N ARG A 291 5.02 -3.51 -11.24
CA ARG A 291 3.76 -2.83 -10.90
C ARG A 291 3.85 -2.05 -9.58
N TYR A 292 4.98 -2.12 -8.88
CA TYR A 292 5.12 -1.70 -7.48
C TYR A 292 6.33 -0.78 -7.24
N PHE A 293 6.89 -0.21 -8.30
CA PHE A 293 7.80 0.94 -8.25
C PHE A 293 7.38 1.97 -9.30
#